data_AF-Q5WQI9-F1
#
_entry.id   AF-Q5WQI9-F1
#
_cell.length_a   1.000
_cell.length_b   1.000
_cell.length_c   1.000
_cell.angle_alpha   90.00
_cell.angle_beta   90.00
_cell.angle_gamma   90.00
#
_symmetry.space_group_name_H-M   'P 1'
#
loop_
_entity.id
_entity.type
_entity.pdbx_description
1 polymer ?
#
loop_
_entity_poly.entity_id
_entity_poly.type
_entity_poly.pdbx_seq_one_letter_code
_entity_poly.pdbx_strand_id
1 'polypeptide(L)'
;FFAGYPITPSSEVAHELSVLLPRNGGKFIQMEDEIAGICVALGASMSGKKAMTNTSGPGISLKAEQIGLGFITEVPMVITNVMRGGPSTGLPTGCK
;
A
#
# COMPACT_ATOMS: atom_id res chain seq x y z
N PHE A 1 -3.14 9.84 -4.48
CA PHE A 1 -2.10 9.13 -5.24
C PHE A 1 -2.02 7.73 -4.66
N PHE A 2 -2.02 6.71 -5.51
CA PHE A 2 -1.93 5.33 -5.05
C PHE A 2 -0.73 4.65 -5.71
N ALA A 3 0.09 4.02 -4.87
CA ALA A 3 1.15 3.13 -5.29
C ALA A 3 1.09 1.86 -4.43
N GLY A 4 1.10 0.70 -5.07
CA GLY A 4 0.95 -0.57 -4.37
C GLY A 4 1.25 -1.76 -5.26
N TYR A 5 1.45 -2.91 -4.60
CA TYR A 5 1.65 -4.19 -5.22
C TYR A 5 0.40 -5.06 -5.00
N PRO A 6 -0.11 -5.76 -6.03
CA PRO A 6 -1.29 -6.60 -5.87
C PRO A 6 -0.98 -7.81 -4.98
N ILE A 7 -1.59 -7.86 -3.80
CA ILE A 7 -1.58 -9.01 -2.90
C ILE A 7 -3.01 -9.40 -2.51
N THR A 8 -3.30 -10.69 -2.42
CA THR A 8 -4.59 -11.18 -1.92
C THR A 8 -4.62 -11.04 -0.39
N PRO A 9 -5.67 -10.50 0.25
CA PRO A 9 -6.98 -10.05 -0.26
C PRO A 9 -7.11 -8.53 -0.57
N SER A 10 -6.02 -7.76 -0.58
CA SER A 10 -6.10 -6.30 -0.82
C SER A 10 -6.27 -5.91 -2.29
N SER A 11 -6.29 -6.88 -3.21
CA SER A 11 -6.36 -6.65 -4.67
C SER A 11 -7.67 -6.00 -5.12
N GLU A 12 -8.79 -6.24 -4.42
CA GLU A 12 -10.07 -5.57 -4.71
C GLU A 12 -9.97 -4.06 -4.53
N VAL A 13 -9.30 -3.61 -3.47
CA VAL A 13 -9.05 -2.18 -3.20
C VAL A 13 -8.21 -1.56 -4.32
N ALA A 14 -7.18 -2.27 -4.80
CA ALA A 14 -6.37 -1.78 -5.93
C ALA A 14 -7.21 -1.69 -7.22
N HIS A 15 -8.07 -2.68 -7.46
CA HIS A 15 -8.91 -2.73 -8.65
C HIS A 15 -9.93 -1.59 -8.68
N GLU A 16 -10.65 -1.32 -7.59
CA GLU A 16 -11.57 -0.19 -7.53
C GLU A 16 -10.84 1.16 -7.65
N LEU A 17 -9.69 1.31 -6.98
CA LEU A 17 -8.89 2.52 -7.05
C LEU A 17 -8.31 2.78 -8.43
N SER A 18 -8.06 1.73 -9.22
CA SER A 18 -7.61 1.87 -10.62
C SER A 18 -8.64 2.58 -11.50
N VAL A 19 -9.93 2.48 -11.16
CA VAL A 19 -11.03 3.13 -11.89
C VAL A 19 -11.39 4.48 -11.27
N LEU A 20 -11.47 4.55 -9.93
CA LEU A 20 -11.91 5.75 -9.22
C LEU A 20 -10.85 6.86 -9.19
N LEU A 21 -9.56 6.52 -9.04
CA LEU A 21 -8.51 7.55 -8.97
C LEU A 21 -8.37 8.34 -10.27
N PRO A 22 -8.26 7.72 -11.46
CA PRO A 22 -8.17 8.47 -12.70
C PRO A 22 -9.40 9.36 -12.96
N ARG A 23 -10.59 8.91 -12.58
CA ARG A 23 -11.83 9.71 -12.68
C ARG A 23 -11.80 10.97 -11.82
N ASN A 24 -11.15 10.91 -10.66
CA ASN A 24 -11.01 12.04 -9.74
C ASN A 24 -9.69 12.82 -9.93
N GLY A 25 -8.99 12.63 -11.06
CA GLY A 25 -7.72 13.31 -11.36
C GLY A 25 -6.52 12.83 -10.53
N GLY A 26 -6.66 11.70 -9.83
CA GLY A 26 -5.58 11.01 -9.16
C GLY A 26 -4.80 10.09 -10.10
N LYS A 27 -3.59 9.69 -9.68
CA LYS A 27 -2.81 8.65 -10.35
C LYS A 27 -2.82 7.36 -9.55
N PHE A 28 -2.98 6.26 -10.27
CA PHE A 28 -2.81 4.88 -9.82
C PHE A 28 -1.57 4.33 -10.51
N ILE A 29 -0.64 3.79 -9.74
CA ILE A 29 0.56 3.14 -10.27
C ILE A 29 0.73 1.79 -9.57
N GLN A 30 0.82 0.74 -10.36
CA GLN A 30 1.22 -0.57 -9.88
C GLN A 30 2.74 -0.64 -9.82
N MET A 31 3.27 -0.99 -8.66
CA MET A 31 4.72 -1.16 -8.47
C MET A 31 5.12 -2.62 -8.60
N GLU A 32 6.42 -2.85 -8.73
CA GLU A 32 7.07 -4.16 -8.85
C GLU A 32 7.03 -4.97 -7.55
N ASP A 33 7.10 -4.32 -6.40
CA ASP A 33 7.10 -4.93 -5.08
C ASP A 33 6.47 -4.01 -4.02
N GLU A 34 6.28 -4.52 -2.79
CA GLU A 34 5.76 -3.71 -1.69
C GLU A 34 6.70 -2.56 -1.27
N ILE A 35 8.02 -2.71 -1.47
CA ILE A 35 9.03 -1.71 -1.05
C ILE A 35 8.94 -0.47 -1.94
N ALA A 36 9.01 -0.64 -3.26
CA ALA A 36 8.79 0.41 -4.24
C ALA A 36 7.40 1.03 -4.10
N GLY A 37 6.37 0.21 -3.83
CA GLY A 37 5.03 0.66 -3.50
C GLY A 37 4.99 1.72 -2.40
N ILE A 38 5.68 1.48 -1.27
CA ILE A 38 5.71 2.44 -0.17
C ILE A 38 6.68 3.60 -0.41
N CYS A 39 7.83 3.37 -1.05
CA CYS A 39 8.80 4.42 -1.38
C CYS A 39 8.19 5.50 -2.28
N VAL A 40 7.47 5.10 -3.32
CA VAL A 40 6.82 6.05 -4.24
C VAL A 40 5.63 6.73 -3.56
N ALA A 41 4.86 6.02 -2.72
CA ALA A 41 3.80 6.65 -1.94
C ALA A 41 4.36 7.71 -0.97
N LEU A 42 5.49 7.44 -0.32
CA LEU A 42 6.19 8.37 0.56
C LEU A 42 6.68 9.61 -0.22
N GLY A 43 7.34 9.41 -1.36
CA GLY A 43 7.79 10.50 -2.22
C GLY A 43 6.64 11.36 -2.78
N ALA A 44 5.51 10.72 -3.11
CA ALA A 44 4.30 11.45 -3.51
C ALA A 44 3.73 12.29 -2.36
N SER A 45 3.80 11.80 -1.12
CA SER A 45 3.39 12.56 0.07
C SER A 45 4.32 13.73 0.35
N MET A 46 5.64 13.55 0.24
CA MET A 46 6.62 14.64 0.32
C MET A 46 6.39 15.71 -0.75
N SER A 47 5.85 15.34 -1.92
CA SER A 47 5.47 16.27 -2.99
C SER A 47 4.15 17.01 -2.73
N GLY A 48 3.55 16.86 -1.55
CA GLY A 48 2.31 17.54 -1.14
C GLY A 48 1.03 16.87 -1.65
N LYS A 49 1.09 15.64 -2.16
CA LYS A 49 -0.10 14.89 -2.59
C LYS A 49 -0.52 13.90 -1.51
N LYS A 50 -1.82 13.80 -1.24
CA LYS A 50 -2.34 12.72 -0.37
C LYS A 50 -2.02 11.36 -1.01
N ALA A 51 -1.19 10.56 -0.34
CA ALA A 51 -0.73 9.27 -0.82
C ALA A 51 -1.26 8.13 0.05
N MET A 52 -1.58 7.01 -0.60
CA MET A 52 -1.98 5.78 0.08
C MET A 52 -1.37 4.55 -0.59
N THR A 53 -1.19 3.49 0.18
CA THR A 53 -0.79 2.15 -0.29
C THR A 53 -1.66 1.09 0.38
N ASN A 54 -1.89 -0.04 -0.29
CA ASN A 54 -2.57 -1.19 0.30
C ASN A 54 -1.61 -2.36 0.44
N THR A 55 -1.86 -3.23 1.41
CA THR A 55 -1.08 -4.44 1.62
C THR A 55 -1.81 -5.43 2.52
N SER A 56 -1.18 -6.57 2.77
CA SER A 56 -1.60 -7.56 3.77
C SER A 56 -0.40 -7.95 4.64
N GLY A 57 -0.58 -8.88 5.58
CA GLY A 57 0.41 -9.27 6.60
C GLY A 57 1.88 -9.31 6.11
N PRO A 58 2.23 -10.10 5.07
CA PRO A 58 3.62 -10.18 4.60
C PRO A 58 4.18 -8.86 4.08
N GLY A 59 3.35 -8.08 3.38
CA GLY A 59 3.80 -6.82 2.80
C GLY A 59 3.95 -5.70 3.82
N ILE A 60 3.31 -5.77 5.00
CA ILE A 60 3.63 -4.87 6.11
C ILE A 60 5.04 -5.10 6.64
N SER A 61 5.44 -6.36 6.77
CA SER A 61 6.80 -6.68 7.24
C SER A 61 7.87 -6.09 6.31
N LEU A 62 7.63 -6.11 4.99
CA LEU A 62 8.52 -5.48 4.00
C LEU A 62 8.48 -3.95 4.04
N LYS A 63 7.34 -3.36 4.39
CA LYS A 63 7.17 -1.89 4.46
C LYS A 63 7.71 -1.26 5.75
N ALA A 64 8.11 -2.06 6.75
CA ALA A 64 8.46 -1.59 8.09
C ALA A 64 9.57 -0.51 8.10
N GLU A 65 10.60 -0.67 7.26
CA GLU A 65 11.69 0.31 7.13
C GLU A 65 11.16 1.69 6.71
N GLN A 66 10.33 1.72 5.67
CA GLN A 66 9.81 2.95 5.08
C GLN A 66 8.72 3.59 5.96
N ILE A 67 7.99 2.80 6.75
CA ILE A 67 7.12 3.33 7.81
C ILE A 67 7.93 4.07 8.86
N GLY A 68 9.08 3.51 9.27
CA GLY A 68 10.02 4.17 10.17
C GLY A 68 10.54 5.48 9.59
N LEU A 69 10.89 5.50 8.30
CA LEU A 69 11.29 6.72 7.60
C LEU A 69 10.16 7.77 7.58
N GLY A 70 8.93 7.36 7.29
CA GLY A 70 7.76 8.24 7.34
C GLY A 70 7.51 8.85 8.72
N PHE A 71 7.78 8.09 9.79
CA PHE A 71 7.71 8.58 11.16
C PHE A 71 8.78 9.64 11.45
N ILE A 72 10.04 9.38 11.08
CA ILE A 72 11.16 10.32 11.30
C ILE A 72 10.98 11.61 10.50
N THR A 73 10.44 11.49 9.28
CA THR A 73 10.27 12.63 8.36
C THR A 73 8.93 13.34 8.50
N GLU A 74 8.07 12.89 9.44
CA GLU A 74 6.71 13.40 9.67
C GLU A 74 5.85 13.46 8.40
N VAL A 75 6.06 12.52 7.48
CA VAL A 75 5.37 12.50 6.19
C VAL A 75 4.01 11.80 6.32
N PRO A 76 2.89 12.49 6.01
CA PRO A 76 1.57 11.91 6.19
C PRO A 76 1.27 10.88 5.10
N MET A 77 1.05 9.62 5.47
CA MET A 77 0.62 8.59 4.52
C MET A 77 -0.39 7.62 5.12
N VAL A 78 -1.22 7.03 4.27
CA VAL A 78 -2.22 6.04 4.69
C VAL A 78 -1.82 4.66 4.17
N ILE A 79 -1.74 3.68 5.08
CA ILE A 79 -1.45 2.29 4.75
C ILE A 79 -2.66 1.45 5.13
N THR A 80 -3.32 0.86 4.13
CA THR A 80 -4.45 -0.03 4.36
C THR A 80 -3.94 -1.46 4.50
N ASN A 81 -4.05 -2.00 5.72
CA ASN A 81 -3.75 -3.40 6.01
C ASN A 81 -5.02 -4.24 5.91
N VAL A 82 -5.16 -5.02 4.83
CA VAL A 82 -6.20 -6.04 4.77
C VAL A 82 -5.63 -7.31 5.41
N MET A 83 -5.89 -7.45 6.72
CA MET A 83 -5.37 -8.55 7.51
C MET A 83 -5.88 -9.90 6.98
N ARG A 84 -4.96 -10.88 6.88
CA ARG A 84 -5.25 -12.28 6.57
C ARG A 84 -4.58 -13.18 7.62
N GLY A 85 -5.05 -14.41 7.79
CA GLY A 85 -4.50 -15.34 8.78
C GLY A 85 -3.01 -15.62 8.52
N GLY A 86 -2.15 -15.38 9.50
CA GLY A 86 -0.71 -15.68 9.50
C GLY A 86 -0.32 -16.84 10.44
N PRO A 87 0.99 -17.14 10.66
CA PRO A 87 2.19 -16.39 10.25
C PRO A 87 2.72 -16.75 8.84
N SER A 88 3.58 -15.88 8.28
CA SER A 88 4.18 -16.03 6.94
C SER A 88 3.12 -16.07 5.83
N THR A 89 3.15 -17.07 4.94
CA THR A 89 2.14 -17.24 3.88
C THR A 89 0.74 -17.42 4.46
N GLY A 90 0.64 -18.07 5.63
CA GLY A 90 -0.60 -18.27 6.35
C GLY A 90 -1.67 -18.97 5.51
N LEU A 91 -2.91 -18.46 5.56
CA LEU A 91 -4.03 -18.90 4.71
C LEU A 91 -4.46 -17.73 3.80
N PRO A 92 -4.12 -17.75 2.50
CA PRO A 92 -4.43 -16.64 1.58
C PRO A 92 -5.94 -16.33 1.44
N THR A 93 -6.79 -17.31 1.70
CA THR A 93 -8.27 -17.24 1.59
C THR A 93 -8.99 -17.57 2.91
N GLY A 94 -8.26 -17.84 3.99
CA GLY A 94 -8.83 -18.31 5.25
C GLY A 94 -8.79 -17.24 6.34
N CYS A 95 -9.97 -16.83 6.82
CA CYS A 95 -10.14 -16.20 8.12
C CYS A 95 -10.62 -17.32 9.07
N LYS A 96 -9.72 -17.84 9.91
CA LYS A 96 -10.09 -18.62 11.09
C LYS A 96 -9.69 -17.81 12.31
#